data_AF-A0A9W7ZMZ1-F1
#
_entry.id   AF-A0A9W7ZMZ1-F1
#
_cell.length_a   1.000
_cell.length_b   1.000
_cell.length_c   1.000
_cell.angle_alpha   90.00
_cell.angle_beta   90.00
_cell.angle_gamma   90.00
#
_symmetry.space_group_name_H-M   'P 1'
#
loop_
_entity.id
_entity.type
_entity.pdbx_description
1 polymer ?
#
loop_
_entity_poly.entity_id
_entity_poly.type
_entity_poly.pdbx_seq_one_letter_code
_entity_poly.pdbx_strand_id
1 'polypeptide(L)'
;MLSHAVHQKGWKFLPRYVIQPMVANWAVGFALFTTYTAALPAAYMRSSVMQTVYPDSPKKPTTIVPPFAAGALAGLAQSIVATPLDALRIRFEVEDMLNGRYQSWFGFVKDKVTEDGIARLYRGFRITAVKDVLGFSAFFGIFEFTKIELLEVYRNLMKEGRKIRELAKKQGTSEDGIVKSIITGADSDSDKFTRSEIAQLRRMAIYQRYNDLVPDLDVDEVASNPQQAQPSPRAPIKAPLYVLPSLLLPPYLGQASCILIAGGTAALAYQAIDYPLEQLRNYVYTELAKNEIKTVENKILHALRKHYRTIKKEILSSKTRPDVEWHPYHHFWNGLKQHAAKELNRSPESFWTPIRYLYSGWFGVAIRSVPATSIGLLFYEIVKQWLEDEYM
;
A
#
# COMPACT_ATOMS: atom_id res chain seq x y z
N MET A 1 27.49 5.23 4.47
CA MET A 1 27.45 3.75 4.51
C MET A 1 27.77 3.11 3.16
N LEU A 2 27.13 3.49 2.05
CA LEU A 2 27.41 2.90 0.73
C LEU A 2 28.86 3.12 0.25
N SER A 3 29.39 4.34 0.38
CA SER A 3 30.79 4.65 0.02
C SER A 3 31.81 3.83 0.83
N HIS A 4 31.50 3.60 2.10
CA HIS A 4 32.34 2.81 3.00
C HIS A 4 32.32 1.31 2.63
N ALA A 5 31.16 0.78 2.23
CA ALA A 5 31.03 -0.60 1.74
C ALA A 5 31.75 -0.81 0.39
N VAL A 6 31.68 0.16 -0.52
CA VAL A 6 32.40 0.12 -1.81
C VAL A 6 33.91 0.17 -1.61
N HIS A 7 34.39 0.98 -0.65
CA HIS A 7 35.82 1.01 -0.31
C HIS A 7 36.33 -0.28 0.35
N GLN A 8 35.53 -0.95 1.18
CA GLN A 8 35.94 -2.17 1.87
C GLN A 8 35.81 -3.46 1.05
N LYS A 9 34.72 -3.60 0.26
CA LYS A 9 34.42 -4.84 -0.49
C LYS A 9 34.62 -4.71 -2.00
N GLY A 10 34.94 -3.52 -2.50
CA GLY A 10 35.01 -3.22 -3.93
C GLY A 10 33.65 -3.29 -4.63
N TRP A 11 33.63 -3.03 -5.93
CA TRP A 11 32.42 -3.07 -6.75
C TRP A 11 31.74 -4.46 -6.80
N LYS A 12 32.41 -5.52 -6.38
CA LYS A 12 31.86 -6.89 -6.30
C LYS A 12 30.75 -7.05 -5.25
N PHE A 13 30.59 -6.10 -4.33
CA PHE A 13 29.46 -6.03 -3.39
C PHE A 13 28.12 -5.81 -4.11
N LEU A 14 28.08 -4.94 -5.13
CA LEU A 14 26.84 -4.58 -5.83
C LEU A 14 26.15 -5.80 -6.49
N PRO A 15 26.84 -6.60 -7.32
CA PRO A 15 26.25 -7.78 -7.93
C PRO A 15 25.70 -8.79 -6.92
N ARG A 16 26.39 -8.97 -5.78
CA ARG A 16 26.03 -9.99 -4.79
C ARG A 16 24.79 -9.63 -3.98
N TYR A 17 24.62 -8.36 -3.61
CA TYR A 17 23.54 -7.94 -2.71
C TYR A 17 22.41 -7.17 -3.39
N VAL A 18 22.63 -6.62 -4.59
CA VAL A 18 21.64 -5.79 -5.29
C VAL A 18 20.91 -6.56 -6.39
N ILE A 19 21.59 -7.46 -7.11
CA ILE A 19 20.96 -8.21 -8.22
C ILE A 19 19.82 -9.09 -7.72
N GLN A 20 20.02 -9.80 -6.61
CA GLN A 20 19.02 -10.69 -6.05
C GLN A 20 17.67 -9.99 -5.76
N PRO A 21 17.62 -8.91 -4.95
CA PRO A 21 16.35 -8.22 -4.70
C PRO A 21 15.81 -7.54 -5.97
N MET A 22 16.67 -7.06 -6.88
CA MET A 22 16.20 -6.46 -8.14
C MET A 22 15.51 -7.47 -9.05
N VAL A 23 16.12 -8.64 -9.28
CA VAL A 23 15.55 -9.70 -10.13
C VAL A 23 14.25 -10.23 -9.52
N ALA A 24 14.24 -10.44 -8.21
CA ALA A 24 13.05 -10.90 -7.51
C ALA A 24 11.90 -9.89 -7.65
N ASN A 25 12.16 -8.60 -7.34
CA ASN A 25 11.15 -7.56 -7.44
C ASN A 25 10.66 -7.34 -8.87
N TRP A 26 11.55 -7.45 -9.86
CA TRP A 26 11.18 -7.32 -11.27
C TRP A 26 10.26 -8.47 -11.72
N ALA A 27 10.62 -9.72 -11.43
CA ALA A 27 9.80 -10.88 -11.81
C ALA A 27 8.41 -10.84 -11.15
N VAL A 28 8.38 -10.51 -9.86
CA VAL A 28 7.16 -10.34 -9.06
C VAL A 28 6.30 -9.20 -9.62
N GLY A 29 6.90 -8.02 -9.83
CA GLY A 29 6.20 -6.86 -10.38
C GLY A 29 5.69 -7.10 -11.80
N PHE A 30 6.48 -7.76 -12.65
CA PHE A 30 6.06 -8.10 -14.02
C PHE A 30 4.82 -9.01 -14.02
N ALA A 31 4.82 -10.06 -13.20
CA ALA A 31 3.66 -10.94 -13.05
C ALA A 31 2.42 -10.18 -12.54
N LEU A 32 2.60 -9.30 -11.55
CA LEU A 32 1.55 -8.48 -10.99
C LEU A 32 0.92 -7.55 -12.04
N PHE A 33 1.72 -6.66 -12.65
CA PHE A 33 1.22 -5.63 -13.54
C PHE A 33 0.69 -6.19 -14.86
N THR A 34 1.31 -7.24 -15.42
CA THR A 34 0.81 -7.91 -16.62
C THR A 34 -0.54 -8.57 -16.36
N THR A 35 -0.70 -9.23 -15.22
CA THR A 35 -1.99 -9.86 -14.87
C THR A 35 -3.06 -8.81 -14.59
N TYR A 36 -2.71 -7.72 -13.89
CA TYR A 36 -3.64 -6.63 -13.62
C TYR A 36 -4.14 -5.97 -14.91
N THR A 37 -3.22 -5.60 -15.81
CA THR A 37 -3.55 -4.97 -17.10
C THR A 37 -4.39 -5.88 -18.00
N ALA A 38 -4.17 -7.19 -17.97
CA ALA A 38 -5.00 -8.15 -18.71
C ALA A 38 -6.38 -8.39 -18.06
N ALA A 39 -6.44 -8.46 -16.73
CA ALA A 39 -7.67 -8.78 -16.01
C ALA A 39 -8.65 -7.61 -15.92
N LEU A 40 -8.13 -6.37 -15.85
CA LEU A 40 -8.94 -5.19 -15.61
C LEU A 40 -9.96 -4.91 -16.73
N PRO A 41 -9.60 -4.88 -18.03
CA PRO A 41 -10.57 -4.68 -19.11
C PRO A 41 -11.61 -5.80 -19.19
N ALA A 42 -11.20 -7.05 -18.97
CA ALA A 42 -12.11 -8.20 -18.95
C ALA A 42 -13.13 -8.10 -17.81
N ALA A 43 -12.71 -7.64 -16.64
CA ALA A 43 -13.59 -7.44 -15.49
C ALA A 43 -14.59 -6.27 -15.74
N TYR A 44 -14.16 -5.18 -16.38
CA TYR A 44 -15.05 -4.09 -16.78
C TYR A 44 -16.03 -4.50 -17.90
N MET A 45 -15.59 -5.29 -18.88
CA MET A 45 -16.44 -5.84 -19.93
C MET A 45 -17.52 -6.76 -19.33
N ARG A 46 -17.16 -7.61 -18.37
CA ARG A 46 -18.12 -8.43 -17.64
C ARG A 46 -19.13 -7.57 -16.87
N SER A 47 -18.68 -6.51 -16.22
CA SER A 47 -19.53 -5.59 -15.46
C SER A 47 -20.52 -4.83 -16.35
N SER A 48 -20.08 -4.37 -17.52
CA SER A 48 -20.94 -3.66 -18.49
C SER A 48 -21.96 -4.59 -19.17
N VAL A 49 -21.60 -5.85 -19.42
CA VAL A 49 -22.57 -6.88 -19.83
C VAL A 49 -23.63 -7.12 -18.74
N MET A 50 -23.26 -7.13 -17.47
CA MET A 50 -24.24 -7.26 -16.38
C MET A 50 -25.18 -6.06 -16.28
N GLN A 51 -24.71 -4.85 -16.57
CA GLN A 51 -25.56 -3.65 -16.63
C GLN A 51 -26.53 -3.66 -17.82
N THR A 52 -26.15 -4.26 -18.95
CA THR A 52 -27.05 -4.41 -20.10
C THR A 52 -28.08 -5.51 -19.88
N VAL A 53 -27.76 -6.55 -19.12
CA VAL A 53 -28.69 -7.65 -18.75
C VAL A 53 -29.62 -7.26 -17.59
N TYR A 54 -29.19 -6.40 -16.66
CA TYR A 54 -29.97 -5.95 -15.50
C TYR A 54 -30.07 -4.41 -15.42
N PRO A 55 -30.94 -3.79 -16.24
CA PRO A 55 -31.00 -2.34 -16.42
C PRO A 55 -31.52 -1.55 -15.21
N ASP A 56 -32.22 -2.20 -14.27
CA ASP A 56 -32.74 -1.58 -13.04
C ASP A 56 -31.69 -1.44 -11.91
N SER A 57 -30.47 -1.91 -12.17
CA SER A 57 -29.33 -1.71 -11.25
C SER A 57 -28.90 -0.23 -11.26
N PRO A 58 -28.55 0.37 -10.10
CA PRO A 58 -28.20 1.78 -10.03
C PRO A 58 -27.04 2.14 -10.99
N LYS A 59 -27.32 3.01 -11.95
CA LYS A 59 -26.38 3.52 -12.97
C LYS A 59 -25.31 4.41 -12.31
N LYS A 60 -24.26 3.80 -11.76
CA LYS A 60 -22.98 4.49 -11.55
C LYS A 60 -21.90 3.78 -12.37
N PRO A 61 -21.10 4.51 -13.17
CA PRO A 61 -19.94 3.95 -13.88
C PRO A 61 -18.78 3.56 -12.94
N THR A 62 -18.98 3.58 -11.62
CA THR A 62 -18.05 3.14 -10.58
C THR A 62 -18.46 1.79 -10.01
N THR A 63 -18.47 0.74 -10.83
CA THR A 63 -18.43 -0.59 -10.21
C THR A 63 -17.04 -0.69 -9.60
N ILE A 64 -16.95 -0.64 -8.27
CA ILE A 64 -15.70 -0.74 -7.52
C ILE A 64 -15.15 -2.17 -7.61
N VAL A 65 -16.00 -3.15 -7.93
CA VAL A 65 -15.69 -4.59 -7.97
C VAL A 65 -14.60 -4.98 -8.99
N PRO A 66 -14.58 -4.52 -10.25
CA PRO A 66 -13.61 -4.94 -11.25
C PRO A 66 -12.15 -4.63 -10.86
N PRO A 67 -11.80 -3.42 -10.37
CA PRO A 67 -10.45 -3.16 -9.83
C PRO A 67 -10.04 -4.09 -8.69
N PHE A 68 -10.95 -4.37 -7.74
CA PHE A 68 -10.68 -5.26 -6.62
C PHE A 68 -10.48 -6.72 -7.06
N ALA A 69 -11.28 -7.18 -8.03
CA ALA A 69 -11.17 -8.53 -8.59
C ALA A 69 -9.91 -8.70 -9.45
N ALA A 70 -9.59 -7.71 -10.29
CA ALA A 70 -8.35 -7.68 -11.08
C ALA A 70 -7.12 -7.63 -10.16
N GLY A 71 -7.17 -6.82 -9.10
CA GLY A 71 -6.12 -6.78 -8.08
C GLY A 71 -5.94 -8.10 -7.33
N ALA A 72 -7.03 -8.79 -7.00
CA ALA A 72 -6.98 -10.12 -6.40
C ALA A 72 -6.32 -11.16 -7.32
N LEU A 73 -6.71 -11.19 -8.60
CA LEU A 73 -6.11 -12.08 -9.60
C LEU A 73 -4.63 -11.79 -9.82
N ALA A 74 -4.27 -10.50 -9.89
CA ALA A 74 -2.89 -10.07 -10.00
C ALA A 74 -2.07 -10.49 -8.76
N GLY A 75 -2.61 -10.31 -7.55
CA GLY A 75 -1.97 -10.77 -6.32
C GLY A 75 -1.76 -12.28 -6.29
N LEU A 76 -2.73 -13.07 -6.78
CA LEU A 76 -2.58 -14.51 -6.90
C LEU A 76 -1.46 -14.88 -7.90
N ALA A 77 -1.46 -14.28 -9.09
CA ALA A 77 -0.43 -14.54 -10.10
C ALA A 77 0.97 -14.17 -9.59
N GLN A 78 1.08 -13.03 -8.90
CA GLN A 78 2.32 -12.62 -8.27
C GLN A 78 2.77 -13.64 -7.21
N SER A 79 1.87 -14.13 -6.36
CA SER A 79 2.21 -15.06 -5.28
C SER A 79 2.83 -16.37 -5.78
N ILE A 80 2.49 -16.81 -7.00
CA ILE A 80 3.08 -17.98 -7.66
C ILE A 80 4.57 -17.74 -7.92
N VAL A 81 4.94 -16.52 -8.34
CA VAL A 81 6.32 -16.12 -8.62
C VAL A 81 7.07 -15.76 -7.33
N ALA A 82 6.42 -15.05 -6.40
CA ALA A 82 7.01 -14.56 -5.17
C ALA A 82 7.40 -15.70 -4.21
N THR A 83 6.54 -16.71 -4.05
CA THR A 83 6.76 -17.78 -3.06
C THR A 83 8.11 -18.51 -3.23
N PRO A 84 8.49 -19.02 -4.42
CA PRO A 84 9.78 -19.68 -4.58
C PRO A 84 10.96 -18.69 -4.46
N LEU A 85 10.80 -17.43 -4.87
CA LEU A 85 11.84 -16.41 -4.78
C LEU A 85 12.12 -16.01 -3.32
N ASP A 86 11.07 -15.82 -2.52
CA ASP A 86 11.18 -15.56 -1.08
C ASP A 86 11.87 -16.73 -0.36
N ALA A 87 11.46 -17.96 -0.68
CA ALA A 87 12.07 -19.17 -0.12
C ALA A 87 13.56 -19.29 -0.47
N LEU A 88 13.94 -19.03 -1.73
CA LEU A 88 15.33 -19.04 -2.17
C LEU A 88 16.14 -17.93 -1.49
N ARG A 89 15.54 -16.73 -1.35
CA ARG A 89 16.19 -15.60 -0.70
C ARG A 89 16.53 -15.88 0.75
N ILE A 90 15.57 -16.33 1.54
CA ILE A 90 15.77 -16.61 2.97
C ILE A 90 16.85 -17.68 3.15
N ARG A 91 16.80 -18.74 2.34
CA ARG A 91 17.79 -19.83 2.41
C ARG A 91 19.19 -19.37 2.00
N PHE A 92 19.29 -18.49 0.99
CA PHE A 92 20.56 -17.92 0.57
C PHE A 92 21.18 -17.06 1.67
N GLU A 93 20.38 -16.18 2.30
CA GLU A 93 20.84 -15.32 3.40
C GLU A 93 21.34 -16.14 4.60
N VAL A 94 20.60 -17.18 4.99
CA VAL A 94 21.00 -18.09 6.08
C VAL A 94 22.29 -18.85 5.74
N GLU A 95 22.40 -19.39 4.52
CA GLU A 95 23.58 -20.14 4.09
C GLU A 95 24.83 -19.25 3.93
N ASP A 96 24.66 -18.02 3.45
CA ASP A 96 25.73 -17.02 3.35
C ASP A 96 26.26 -16.65 4.73
N MET A 97 25.37 -16.48 5.72
CA MET A 97 25.74 -16.21 7.11
C MET A 97 26.49 -17.38 7.78
N LEU A 98 26.11 -18.62 7.48
CA LEU A 98 26.68 -19.80 8.13
C LEU A 98 27.99 -20.28 7.48
N ASN A 99 28.02 -20.36 6.15
CA ASN A 99 29.05 -21.09 5.43
C ASN A 99 29.78 -20.24 4.39
N GLY A 100 29.21 -19.11 3.95
CA GLY A 100 29.78 -18.23 2.92
C GLY A 100 30.09 -18.95 1.58
N ARG A 101 29.50 -20.13 1.36
CA ARG A 101 29.93 -21.12 0.36
C ARG A 101 29.68 -20.66 -1.08
N TYR A 102 28.63 -19.89 -1.30
CA TYR A 102 28.19 -19.52 -2.64
C TYR A 102 28.74 -18.16 -3.07
N GLN A 103 29.43 -18.14 -4.21
CA GLN A 103 29.98 -16.91 -4.81
C GLN A 103 28.92 -16.15 -5.64
N SER A 104 27.82 -16.81 -6.03
CA SER A 104 26.73 -16.20 -6.80
C SER A 104 25.36 -16.74 -6.40
N TRP A 105 24.34 -15.88 -6.47
CA TRP A 105 22.94 -16.24 -6.20
C TRP A 105 22.42 -17.28 -7.20
N PHE A 106 22.76 -17.16 -8.48
CA PHE A 106 22.33 -18.12 -9.51
C PHE A 106 22.93 -19.53 -9.30
N GLY A 107 24.18 -19.62 -8.86
CA GLY A 107 24.78 -20.91 -8.48
C GLY A 107 24.03 -21.57 -7.35
N PHE A 108 23.70 -20.81 -6.30
CA PHE A 108 22.88 -21.29 -5.19
C PHE A 108 21.49 -21.76 -5.64
N VAL A 109 20.80 -20.98 -6.48
CA VAL A 109 19.47 -21.35 -6.98
C VAL A 109 19.53 -22.64 -7.78
N LYS A 110 20.52 -22.79 -8.67
CA LYS A 110 20.70 -24.00 -9.46
C LYS A 110 20.88 -25.22 -8.56
N ASP A 111 21.82 -25.15 -7.62
CA ASP A 111 22.14 -26.26 -6.72
C ASP A 111 20.93 -26.62 -5.85
N LYS A 112 20.24 -25.63 -5.28
CA LYS A 112 19.04 -25.86 -4.46
C LYS A 112 17.85 -26.37 -5.25
N VAL A 113 17.64 -25.95 -6.49
CA VAL A 113 16.58 -26.51 -7.32
C VAL A 113 16.89 -27.98 -7.66
N THR A 114 18.16 -28.33 -7.90
CA THR A 114 18.55 -29.72 -8.16
C THR A 114 18.51 -30.62 -6.93
N GLU A 115 18.89 -30.12 -5.75
CA GLU A 115 18.87 -30.86 -4.48
C GLU A 115 17.46 -31.00 -3.92
N ASP A 116 16.71 -29.89 -3.89
CA ASP A 116 15.43 -29.79 -3.20
C ASP A 116 14.19 -29.98 -4.07
N GLY A 117 14.33 -29.76 -5.37
CA GLY A 117 13.19 -29.71 -6.28
C GLY A 117 12.29 -28.49 -6.05
N ILE A 118 11.56 -28.12 -7.10
CA ILE A 118 10.75 -26.89 -7.11
C ILE A 118 9.58 -26.96 -6.10
N ALA A 119 9.00 -28.15 -5.89
CA ALA A 119 7.85 -28.32 -4.99
C ALA A 119 8.16 -27.92 -3.54
N ARG A 120 9.41 -28.09 -3.06
CA ARG A 120 9.81 -27.69 -1.70
C ARG A 120 9.84 -26.17 -1.53
N LEU A 121 10.02 -25.41 -2.61
CA LEU A 121 10.05 -23.94 -2.59
C LEU A 121 8.65 -23.32 -2.43
N TYR A 122 7.58 -24.07 -2.70
CA TYR A 122 6.19 -23.60 -2.54
C TYR A 122 5.62 -23.82 -1.13
N ARG A 123 6.44 -24.21 -0.15
CA ARG A 123 5.99 -24.29 1.25
C ARG A 123 5.58 -22.91 1.75
N GLY A 124 4.33 -22.83 2.22
CA GLY A 124 3.71 -21.59 2.69
C GLY A 124 3.03 -20.73 1.62
N PHE A 125 2.96 -21.21 0.36
CA PHE A 125 2.23 -20.56 -0.74
C PHE A 125 0.84 -20.08 -0.34
N ARG A 126 0.06 -20.89 0.40
CA ARG A 126 -1.31 -20.52 0.80
C ARG A 126 -1.38 -19.24 1.62
N ILE A 127 -0.42 -19.03 2.52
CA ILE A 127 -0.39 -17.84 3.40
C ILE A 127 0.07 -16.64 2.58
N THR A 128 1.09 -16.81 1.74
CA THR A 128 1.55 -15.78 0.79
C THR A 128 0.44 -15.37 -0.17
N ALA A 129 -0.26 -16.33 -0.76
CA ALA A 129 -1.37 -16.08 -1.68
C ALA A 129 -2.53 -15.33 -1.00
N VAL A 130 -2.95 -15.72 0.21
CA VAL A 130 -4.00 -15.00 0.94
C VAL A 130 -3.57 -13.55 1.23
N LYS A 131 -2.32 -13.36 1.70
CA LYS A 131 -1.76 -12.03 1.96
C LYS A 131 -1.75 -11.18 0.70
N ASP A 132 -1.17 -11.69 -0.38
CA ASP A 132 -1.01 -10.95 -1.64
C ASP A 132 -2.36 -10.67 -2.28
N VAL A 133 -3.29 -11.63 -2.31
CA VAL A 133 -4.65 -11.44 -2.82
C VAL A 133 -5.37 -10.32 -2.08
N LEU A 134 -5.34 -10.33 -0.75
CA LEU A 134 -6.02 -9.31 0.06
C LEU A 134 -5.34 -7.93 -0.09
N GLY A 135 -4.01 -7.90 -0.03
CA GLY A 135 -3.22 -6.68 -0.19
C GLY A 135 -3.47 -6.04 -1.55
N PHE A 136 -3.23 -6.76 -2.65
CA PHE A 136 -3.34 -6.19 -4.00
C PHE A 136 -4.78 -5.92 -4.43
N SER A 137 -5.76 -6.70 -3.94
CA SER A 137 -7.18 -6.38 -4.14
C SER A 137 -7.53 -5.01 -3.57
N ALA A 138 -7.13 -4.74 -2.31
CA ALA A 138 -7.35 -3.44 -1.68
C ALA A 138 -6.54 -2.32 -2.36
N PHE A 139 -5.28 -2.58 -2.70
CA PHE A 139 -4.40 -1.59 -3.35
C PHE A 139 -4.99 -1.08 -4.66
N PHE A 140 -5.21 -1.96 -5.65
CA PHE A 140 -5.74 -1.55 -6.95
C PHE A 140 -7.17 -1.05 -6.86
N GLY A 141 -7.97 -1.66 -5.98
CA GLY A 141 -9.32 -1.24 -5.69
C GLY A 141 -9.44 0.20 -5.22
N ILE A 142 -8.69 0.55 -4.19
CA ILE A 142 -8.69 1.89 -3.60
C ILE A 142 -8.00 2.88 -4.54
N PHE A 143 -6.94 2.47 -5.23
CA PHE A 143 -6.27 3.30 -6.22
C PHE A 143 -7.24 3.76 -7.32
N GLU A 144 -7.94 2.83 -7.97
CA GLU A 144 -8.88 3.15 -9.05
C GLU A 144 -10.05 3.99 -8.53
N PHE A 145 -10.61 3.63 -7.36
CA PHE A 145 -11.70 4.40 -6.75
C PHE A 145 -11.30 5.86 -6.47
N THR A 146 -10.19 6.07 -5.76
CA THR A 146 -9.71 7.40 -5.41
C THR A 146 -9.28 8.18 -6.64
N LYS A 147 -8.65 7.53 -7.63
CA LYS A 147 -8.26 8.14 -8.90
C LYS A 147 -9.49 8.68 -9.65
N ILE A 148 -10.55 7.87 -9.78
CA ILE A 148 -11.78 8.28 -10.50
C ILE A 148 -12.43 9.48 -9.82
N GLU A 149 -12.64 9.42 -8.49
CA GLU A 149 -13.26 10.50 -7.73
C GLU A 149 -12.45 11.81 -7.81
N LEU A 150 -11.12 11.74 -7.62
CA LEU A 150 -10.26 12.92 -7.70
C LEU A 150 -10.20 13.50 -9.11
N LEU A 151 -10.11 12.66 -10.15
CA LEU A 151 -10.11 13.13 -11.53
C LEU A 151 -11.46 13.71 -11.94
N GLU A 152 -12.58 13.20 -11.42
CA GLU A 152 -13.91 13.78 -11.65
C GLU A 152 -14.02 15.17 -11.02
N VAL A 153 -13.61 15.32 -9.76
CA VAL A 153 -13.53 16.62 -9.08
C VAL A 153 -12.64 17.57 -9.89
N TYR A 154 -11.43 17.14 -10.24
CA TYR A 154 -10.50 17.94 -11.05
C TYR A 154 -11.10 18.35 -12.40
N ARG A 155 -11.75 17.43 -13.11
CA ARG A 155 -12.39 17.69 -14.41
C ARG A 155 -13.54 18.70 -14.29
N ASN A 156 -14.34 18.60 -13.23
CA ASN A 156 -15.43 19.54 -12.96
C ASN A 156 -14.89 20.94 -12.66
N LEU A 157 -13.86 21.06 -11.82
CA LEU A 157 -13.16 22.31 -11.55
C LEU A 157 -12.61 22.96 -12.83
N MET A 158 -11.97 22.18 -13.71
CA MET A 158 -11.45 22.68 -14.98
C MET A 158 -12.54 23.08 -15.97
N LYS A 159 -13.73 22.48 -15.90
CA LYS A 159 -14.90 22.89 -16.70
C LYS A 159 -15.45 24.22 -16.18
N GLU A 160 -15.62 24.36 -14.87
CA GLU A 160 -16.10 25.60 -14.23
C GLU A 160 -15.15 26.77 -14.49
N GLY A 161 -13.84 26.58 -14.30
CA GLY A 161 -12.83 27.60 -14.58
C GLY A 161 -12.84 28.06 -16.05
N ARG A 162 -13.04 27.14 -17.00
CA ARG A 162 -13.20 27.50 -18.42
C ARG A 162 -14.47 28.30 -18.68
N LYS A 163 -15.61 27.93 -18.09
CA LYS A 163 -16.85 28.70 -18.19
C LYS A 163 -16.67 30.13 -17.66
N ILE A 164 -16.03 30.30 -16.51
CA ILE A 164 -15.77 31.61 -15.90
C ILE A 164 -14.87 32.47 -16.81
N ARG A 165 -13.79 31.89 -17.36
CA ARG A 165 -12.90 32.59 -18.31
C ARG A 165 -13.62 33.03 -19.58
N GLU A 166 -14.51 32.19 -20.12
CA GLU A 166 -15.32 32.55 -21.28
C GLU A 166 -16.32 33.69 -20.96
N LEU A 167 -16.93 33.67 -19.79
CA LEU A 167 -17.82 34.75 -19.34
C LEU A 167 -17.05 36.06 -19.13
N ALA A 168 -15.86 36.01 -18.52
CA ALA A 168 -14.98 37.15 -18.29
C ALA A 168 -14.59 37.80 -19.62
N LYS A 169 -14.20 36.97 -20.60
CA LYS A 169 -13.87 37.42 -21.95
C LYS A 169 -15.07 38.05 -22.68
N LYS A 170 -16.28 37.50 -22.50
CA LYS A 170 -17.52 38.02 -23.12
C LYS A 170 -17.96 39.35 -22.51
N GLN A 171 -17.80 39.51 -21.19
CA GLN A 171 -18.24 40.70 -20.46
C GLN A 171 -17.16 41.80 -20.36
N GLY A 172 -15.92 41.51 -20.78
CA GLY A 172 -14.79 42.43 -20.64
C GLY A 172 -14.40 42.68 -19.17
N THR A 173 -14.70 41.73 -18.28
CA THR A 173 -14.47 41.82 -16.84
C THR A 173 -13.34 40.88 -16.40
N SER A 174 -12.82 41.08 -15.18
CA SER A 174 -11.85 40.15 -14.57
C SER A 174 -12.56 38.87 -14.11
N GLU A 175 -11.89 37.72 -14.22
CA GLU A 175 -12.36 36.43 -13.69
C GLU A 175 -12.76 36.55 -12.20
N ASP A 176 -11.96 37.28 -11.41
CA ASP A 176 -12.23 37.56 -9.98
C ASP A 176 -13.51 38.37 -9.76
N GLY A 177 -13.85 39.25 -10.70
CA GLY A 177 -15.07 40.05 -10.67
C GLY A 177 -16.31 39.19 -10.82
N ILE A 178 -16.26 38.20 -11.73
CA ILE A 178 -17.34 37.25 -11.98
C ILE A 178 -17.51 36.27 -10.82
N VAL A 179 -16.41 35.75 -10.27
CA VAL A 179 -16.51 34.86 -9.10
C VAL A 179 -17.14 35.61 -7.92
N LYS A 180 -16.74 36.87 -7.71
CA LYS A 180 -17.29 37.71 -6.64
C LYS A 180 -18.78 38.00 -6.84
N SER A 181 -19.24 38.31 -8.06
CA SER A 181 -20.66 38.54 -8.35
C SER A 181 -21.53 37.28 -8.19
N ILE A 182 -21.02 36.11 -8.58
CA ILE A 182 -21.70 34.81 -8.39
C ILE A 182 -21.84 34.47 -6.90
N ILE A 183 -20.80 34.71 -6.11
CA ILE A 183 -20.81 34.43 -4.66
C ILE A 183 -21.79 35.35 -3.94
N THR A 184 -21.75 36.66 -4.23
CA THR A 184 -22.62 37.66 -3.61
C THR A 184 -24.06 37.61 -4.11
N GLY A 185 -24.33 36.84 -5.17
CA GLY A 185 -25.66 36.75 -5.79
C GLY A 185 -26.06 38.02 -6.56
N ALA A 186 -25.09 38.88 -6.88
CA ALA A 186 -25.31 40.13 -7.60
C ALA A 186 -25.31 39.96 -9.13
N ASP A 187 -24.99 38.76 -9.63
CA ASP A 187 -24.91 38.47 -11.06
C ASP A 187 -26.26 38.06 -11.65
N SER A 188 -26.72 38.77 -12.70
CA SER A 188 -27.94 38.45 -13.44
C SER A 188 -27.82 37.15 -14.25
N ASP A 189 -26.59 36.68 -14.47
CA ASP A 189 -26.28 35.44 -15.20
C ASP A 189 -26.13 34.21 -14.28
N SER A 190 -26.46 34.32 -12.98
CA SER A 190 -26.40 33.20 -12.03
C SER A 190 -27.25 31.99 -12.45
N ASP A 191 -28.28 32.18 -13.27
CA ASP A 191 -29.09 31.12 -13.87
C ASP A 191 -28.32 30.23 -14.87
N LYS A 192 -27.15 30.66 -15.36
CA LYS A 192 -26.26 29.85 -16.22
C LYS A 192 -25.45 28.82 -15.43
N PHE A 193 -25.46 28.92 -14.09
CA PHE A 193 -24.83 27.96 -13.19
C PHE A 193 -25.90 27.21 -12.40
N THR A 194 -25.77 25.89 -12.34
CA THR A 194 -26.62 25.04 -11.50
C THR A 194 -26.41 25.34 -10.01
N ARG A 195 -27.44 25.07 -9.19
CA ARG A 195 -27.35 25.24 -7.73
C ARG A 195 -26.17 24.47 -7.11
N SER A 196 -25.80 23.32 -7.67
CA SER A 196 -24.64 22.54 -7.24
C SER A 196 -23.30 23.21 -7.56
N GLU A 197 -23.16 23.84 -8.74
CA GLU A 197 -21.97 24.59 -9.13
C GLU A 197 -21.79 25.83 -8.24
N ILE A 198 -22.88 26.58 -7.99
CA ILE A 198 -22.86 27.76 -7.09
C ILE A 198 -22.50 27.33 -5.65
N ALA A 199 -23.04 26.20 -5.17
CA ALA A 199 -22.71 25.68 -3.84
C ALA A 199 -21.25 25.20 -3.74
N GLN A 200 -20.65 24.72 -4.83
CA GLN A 200 -19.23 24.36 -4.89
C GLN A 200 -18.35 25.61 -4.86
N LEU A 201 -18.65 26.61 -5.71
CA LEU A 201 -17.94 27.90 -5.71
C LEU A 201 -17.99 28.60 -4.35
N ARG A 202 -19.15 28.57 -3.68
CA ARG A 202 -19.30 29.11 -2.31
C ARG A 202 -18.48 28.32 -1.28
N ARG A 203 -18.42 26.99 -1.37
CA ARG A 203 -17.56 26.18 -0.49
C ARG A 203 -16.07 26.47 -0.68
N MET A 204 -15.65 26.80 -1.91
CA MET A 204 -14.28 27.22 -2.20
C MET A 204 -13.99 28.63 -1.65
N ALA A 205 -14.96 29.54 -1.72
CA ALA A 205 -14.84 30.90 -1.17
C ALA A 205 -14.81 30.96 0.38
N ILE A 206 -15.39 29.95 1.06
CA ILE A 206 -15.41 29.88 2.54
C ILE A 206 -13.99 29.75 3.14
N TYR A 207 -13.01 29.24 2.40
CA TYR A 207 -11.60 29.22 2.84
C TYR A 207 -11.00 30.62 3.01
N GLN A 208 -11.48 31.61 2.26
CA GLN A 208 -11.01 32.99 2.37
C GLN A 208 -11.62 33.70 3.58
N ARG A 209 -12.91 33.45 3.85
CA ARG A 209 -13.60 34.03 5.01
C ARG A 209 -13.02 33.54 6.34
N TYR A 210 -12.42 32.35 6.40
CA TYR A 210 -11.71 31.87 7.60
C TYR A 210 -10.40 32.65 7.84
N ASN A 211 -9.61 32.92 6.80
CA ASN A 211 -8.41 33.76 6.91
C ASN A 211 -8.74 35.24 7.19
N ASP A 212 -9.90 35.74 6.75
CA ASP A 212 -10.36 37.10 7.06
C ASP A 212 -10.92 37.24 8.49
N LEU A 213 -11.27 36.13 9.17
CA LEU A 213 -11.89 36.10 10.50
C LEU A 213 -10.97 35.63 11.64
N VAL A 214 -9.75 35.16 11.34
CA VAL A 214 -8.74 34.84 12.37
C VAL A 214 -7.72 35.99 12.40
N PRO A 215 -7.84 36.97 13.31
CA PRO A 215 -6.75 37.91 13.53
C PRO A 215 -5.56 37.16 14.12
N ASP A 216 -4.36 37.40 13.58
CA ASP A 216 -3.11 37.03 14.24
C ASP A 216 -3.08 37.79 15.58
N LEU A 217 -3.18 37.05 16.69
CA LEU A 217 -2.97 37.57 18.03
C LEU A 217 -1.46 37.68 18.22
N ASP A 218 -0.93 38.91 18.23
CA ASP A 218 0.43 39.16 18.66
C ASP A 218 0.53 38.89 20.17
N VAL A 219 1.03 37.70 20.52
CA VAL A 219 1.03 37.16 21.88
C VAL A 219 1.86 38.02 22.83
N ASP A 220 2.84 38.75 22.30
CA ASP A 220 3.73 39.62 23.07
C ASP A 220 3.10 41.00 23.37
N GLU A 221 2.15 41.46 22.53
CA GLU A 221 1.43 42.72 22.72
C GLU A 221 0.28 42.58 23.74
N VAL A 222 -0.40 41.42 23.77
CA VAL A 222 -1.44 41.12 24.77
C VAL A 222 -0.84 40.89 26.17
N ALA A 223 0.38 40.37 26.26
CA ALA A 223 1.07 40.11 27.52
C ALA A 223 1.53 41.39 28.24
N SER A 224 1.72 42.50 27.52
CA SER A 224 2.27 43.74 28.08
C SER A 224 1.22 44.78 28.47
N ASN A 225 0.00 44.76 27.90
CA ASN A 225 -1.10 45.64 28.35
C ASN A 225 -2.52 45.08 28.05
N PRO A 226 -3.13 44.30 28.96
CA PRO A 226 -4.36 43.55 28.69
C PRO A 226 -5.65 44.38 28.51
N GLN A 227 -5.63 45.70 28.70
CA GLN A 227 -6.82 46.56 28.63
C GLN A 227 -6.90 47.46 27.38
N GLN A 228 -5.96 47.38 26.44
CA GLN A 228 -5.89 48.29 25.28
C GLN A 228 -5.94 47.61 23.90
N ALA A 229 -6.25 46.32 23.82
CA ALA A 229 -6.42 45.63 22.53
C ALA A 229 -7.73 46.04 21.83
N GLN A 230 -7.75 47.21 21.21
CA GLN A 230 -8.73 47.53 20.17
C GLN A 230 -8.16 47.16 18.80
N PRO A 231 -8.90 46.40 17.97
CA PRO A 231 -8.44 45.98 16.66
C PRO A 231 -8.26 47.21 15.76
N SER A 232 -7.03 47.48 15.34
CA SER A 232 -6.72 48.48 14.31
C SER A 232 -7.11 47.93 12.93
N PRO A 233 -7.95 48.63 12.15
CA PRO A 233 -8.24 48.23 10.79
C PRO A 233 -7.06 48.61 9.90
N ARG A 234 -6.09 47.71 9.71
CA ARG A 234 -5.22 47.82 8.54
C ARG A 234 -6.07 47.58 7.30
N ALA A 235 -5.88 48.44 6.29
CA ALA A 235 -6.55 48.34 5.00
C ALA A 235 -6.54 46.88 4.51
N PRO A 236 -7.66 46.37 3.98
CA PRO A 236 -7.73 45.00 3.50
C PRO A 236 -6.56 44.78 2.56
N ILE A 237 -5.66 43.88 2.94
CA ILE A 237 -4.63 43.39 2.04
C ILE A 237 -5.43 42.90 0.84
N LYS A 238 -5.28 43.56 -0.32
CA LYS A 238 -5.79 43.07 -1.59
C LYS A 238 -5.00 41.81 -1.92
N ALA A 239 -5.25 40.73 -1.18
CA ALA A 239 -4.83 39.41 -1.57
C ALA A 239 -5.69 39.11 -2.82
N PRO A 240 -5.08 38.94 -4.01
CA PRO A 240 -5.83 38.47 -5.15
C PRO A 240 -6.55 37.19 -4.74
N LEU A 241 -7.74 37.00 -5.30
CA LEU A 241 -8.53 35.80 -5.10
C LEU A 241 -7.64 34.63 -5.51
N TYR A 242 -7.03 33.92 -4.55
CA TYR A 242 -6.28 32.70 -4.83
C TYR A 242 -7.31 31.62 -5.15
N VAL A 243 -7.90 31.73 -6.35
CA VAL A 243 -8.54 30.63 -7.04
C VAL A 243 -7.52 29.49 -7.02
N LEU A 244 -7.96 28.33 -6.53
CA LEU A 244 -7.18 27.15 -6.16
C LEU A 244 -5.82 26.98 -6.87
N PRO A 245 -4.83 26.32 -6.23
CA PRO A 245 -3.61 25.83 -6.90
C PRO A 245 -3.85 25.05 -8.21
N SER A 246 -5.07 24.55 -8.45
CA SER A 246 -5.49 23.88 -9.68
C SER A 246 -5.63 24.80 -10.91
N LEU A 247 -5.62 26.13 -10.76
CA LEU A 247 -5.56 27.08 -11.89
C LEU A 247 -4.12 27.48 -12.27
N LEU A 248 -3.17 27.30 -11.34
CA LEU A 248 -1.74 27.64 -11.51
C LEU A 248 -0.90 26.46 -11.98
N LEU A 249 -1.33 25.23 -11.69
CA LEU A 249 -0.67 24.04 -12.20
C LEU A 249 -1.13 23.78 -13.64
N PRO A 250 -0.20 23.64 -14.59
CA PRO A 250 -0.51 23.14 -15.92
C PRO A 250 -1.35 21.85 -15.87
N PRO A 251 -2.23 21.58 -16.85
CA PRO A 251 -3.21 20.49 -16.77
C PRO A 251 -2.61 19.12 -16.46
N TYR A 252 -1.41 18.87 -16.97
CA TYR A 252 -0.64 17.64 -16.73
C TYR A 252 -0.21 17.48 -15.26
N LEU A 253 0.15 18.57 -14.58
CA LEU A 253 0.55 18.58 -13.17
C LEU A 253 -0.66 18.37 -12.23
N GLY A 254 -1.84 18.88 -12.59
CA GLY A 254 -3.08 18.63 -11.84
C GLY A 254 -3.50 17.17 -11.86
N GLN A 255 -3.45 16.53 -13.04
CA GLN A 255 -3.74 15.10 -13.20
C GLN A 255 -2.72 14.23 -12.45
N ALA A 256 -1.42 14.53 -12.60
CA ALA A 256 -0.35 13.82 -11.88
C ALA A 256 -0.53 13.88 -10.36
N SER A 257 -0.95 15.05 -9.83
CA SER A 257 -1.22 15.22 -8.39
C SER A 257 -2.37 14.33 -7.91
N CYS A 258 -3.44 14.20 -8.70
CA CYS A 258 -4.56 13.31 -8.39
C CYS A 258 -4.10 11.84 -8.35
N ILE A 259 -3.27 11.42 -9.31
CA ILE A 259 -2.72 10.06 -9.37
C ILE A 259 -1.79 9.78 -8.19
N LEU A 260 -0.94 10.74 -7.82
CA LEU A 260 -0.04 10.61 -6.67
C LEU A 260 -0.80 10.48 -5.35
N ILE A 261 -1.86 11.28 -5.15
CA ILE A 261 -2.73 11.19 -3.97
C ILE A 261 -3.44 9.83 -3.95
N ALA A 262 -4.02 9.40 -5.07
CA ALA A 262 -4.66 8.09 -5.17
C ALA A 262 -3.68 6.95 -4.88
N GLY A 263 -2.46 7.01 -5.43
CA GLY A 263 -1.40 6.05 -5.15
C GLY A 263 -0.97 6.05 -3.69
N GLY A 264 -0.92 7.23 -3.07
CA GLY A 264 -0.57 7.38 -1.65
C GLY A 264 -1.62 6.77 -0.73
N THR A 265 -2.90 7.05 -0.99
CA THR A 265 -4.04 6.48 -0.26
C THR A 265 -4.08 4.96 -0.42
N ALA A 266 -3.90 4.46 -1.64
CA ALA A 266 -3.85 3.03 -1.92
C ALA A 266 -2.67 2.34 -1.22
N ALA A 267 -1.48 2.94 -1.26
CA ALA A 267 -0.30 2.40 -0.60
C ALA A 267 -0.46 2.36 0.92
N LEU A 268 -1.06 3.38 1.53
CA LEU A 268 -1.38 3.38 2.96
C LEU A 268 -2.36 2.26 3.33
N ALA A 269 -3.43 2.10 2.55
CA ALA A 269 -4.41 1.04 2.78
C ALA A 269 -3.81 -0.36 2.59
N TYR A 270 -2.99 -0.54 1.54
CA TYR A 270 -2.22 -1.75 1.33
C TYR A 270 -1.36 -2.06 2.54
N GLN A 271 -0.57 -1.10 3.01
CA GLN A 271 0.31 -1.31 4.18
C GLN A 271 -0.50 -1.66 5.43
N ALA A 272 -1.69 -1.08 5.63
CA ALA A 272 -2.53 -1.37 6.79
C ALA A 272 -3.02 -2.84 6.82
N ILE A 273 -3.09 -3.50 5.66
CA ILE A 273 -3.52 -4.89 5.49
C ILE A 273 -2.32 -5.84 5.41
N ASP A 274 -1.35 -5.51 4.57
CA ASP A 274 -0.22 -6.36 4.25
C ASP A 274 0.72 -6.52 5.45
N TYR A 275 1.00 -5.44 6.18
CA TYR A 275 1.95 -5.45 7.29
C TYR A 275 1.64 -6.44 8.41
N PRO A 276 0.42 -6.48 9.01
CA PRO A 276 0.12 -7.47 10.03
C PRO A 276 0.12 -8.89 9.48
N LEU A 277 -0.32 -9.10 8.24
CA LEU A 277 -0.30 -10.41 7.60
C LEU A 277 1.13 -10.87 7.30
N GLU A 278 2.03 -9.95 7.00
CA GLU A 278 3.46 -10.17 6.82
C GLU A 278 4.13 -10.60 8.12
N GLN A 279 3.85 -9.90 9.24
CA GLN A 279 4.32 -10.31 10.57
C GLN A 279 3.80 -11.70 10.95
N LEU A 280 2.51 -11.97 10.66
CA LEU A 280 1.90 -13.28 10.90
C LEU A 280 2.55 -14.38 10.04
N ARG A 281 2.81 -14.09 8.76
CA ARG A 281 3.50 -14.96 7.83
C ARG A 281 4.88 -15.32 8.39
N ASN A 282 5.67 -14.32 8.76
CA ASN A 282 7.03 -14.52 9.28
C ASN A 282 7.04 -15.36 10.56
N TYR A 283 6.06 -15.17 11.45
CA TYR A 283 5.87 -16.03 12.61
C TYR A 283 5.57 -17.48 12.22
N VAL A 284 4.60 -17.71 11.32
CA VAL A 284 4.23 -19.06 10.87
C VAL A 284 5.40 -19.76 10.19
N TYR A 285 6.15 -19.07 9.32
CA TYR A 285 7.32 -19.62 8.66
C TYR A 285 8.42 -20.00 9.67
N THR A 286 8.61 -19.20 10.72
CA THR A 286 9.56 -19.50 11.80
C THR A 286 9.15 -20.74 12.59
N GLU A 287 7.86 -20.88 12.91
CA GLU A 287 7.34 -22.07 13.60
C GLU A 287 7.38 -23.34 12.72
N LEU A 288 7.09 -23.22 11.43
CA LEU A 288 7.26 -24.31 10.47
C LEU A 288 8.71 -24.76 10.39
N ALA A 289 9.66 -23.82 10.31
CA ALA A 289 11.09 -24.13 10.29
C ALA A 289 11.53 -24.83 11.60
N LYS A 290 11.08 -24.34 12.77
CA LYS A 290 11.35 -25.00 14.06
C LYS A 290 10.79 -26.41 14.12
N ASN A 291 9.59 -26.65 13.59
CA ASN A 291 8.97 -27.97 13.58
C ASN A 291 9.67 -28.93 12.61
N GLU A 292 10.18 -28.44 11.47
CA GLU A 292 11.00 -29.23 10.57
C GLU A 292 12.34 -29.63 11.22
N ILE A 293 13.00 -28.69 11.91
CA ILE A 293 14.23 -28.97 12.68
C ILE A 293 13.94 -30.00 13.77
N LYS A 294 12.88 -29.83 14.56
CA LYS A 294 12.46 -30.81 15.58
C LYS A 294 12.09 -32.17 14.97
N THR A 295 11.53 -32.21 13.78
CA THR A 295 11.19 -33.47 13.09
C THR A 295 12.45 -34.18 12.62
N VAL A 296 13.43 -33.44 12.12
CA VAL A 296 14.75 -33.96 11.73
C VAL A 296 15.52 -34.42 12.97
N GLU A 297 15.56 -33.61 14.03
CA GLU A 297 16.14 -33.95 15.33
C GLU A 297 15.46 -35.19 15.92
N ASN A 298 14.12 -35.28 15.87
CA ASN A 298 13.38 -36.46 16.30
C ASN A 298 13.66 -37.67 15.43
N LYS A 299 13.87 -37.53 14.11
CA LYS A 299 14.28 -38.63 13.22
C LYS A 299 15.71 -39.09 13.52
N ILE A 300 16.63 -38.15 13.79
CA ILE A 300 18.00 -38.43 14.22
C ILE A 300 17.98 -39.11 15.60
N LEU A 301 17.22 -38.59 16.56
CA LEU A 301 16.98 -39.19 17.87
C LEU A 301 16.24 -40.53 17.76
N HIS A 302 15.40 -40.76 16.75
CA HIS A 302 14.75 -42.04 16.50
C HIS A 302 15.73 -43.06 15.89
N ALA A 303 16.62 -42.60 15.00
CA ALA A 303 17.72 -43.39 14.46
C ALA A 303 18.74 -43.75 15.56
N LEU A 304 19.06 -42.80 16.44
CA LEU A 304 19.88 -43.01 17.64
C LEU A 304 19.15 -43.88 18.67
N ARG A 305 17.83 -43.72 18.87
CA ARG A 305 16.99 -44.62 19.68
C ARG A 305 16.92 -46.02 19.11
N LYS A 306 16.99 -46.21 17.79
CA LYS A 306 17.06 -47.55 17.18
C LYS A 306 18.33 -48.28 17.65
N HIS A 307 19.44 -47.56 17.85
CA HIS A 307 20.68 -48.09 18.43
C HIS A 307 20.58 -48.26 19.96
N TYR A 308 19.93 -47.31 20.65
CA TYR A 308 19.73 -47.35 22.11
C TYR A 308 18.69 -48.38 22.57
N ARG A 309 17.75 -48.80 21.69
CA ARG A 309 16.72 -49.83 21.96
C ARG A 309 17.30 -51.23 22.19
N THR A 310 18.51 -51.50 21.71
CA THR A 310 19.24 -52.75 22.03
C THR A 310 19.70 -52.77 23.48
N ILE A 311 19.98 -51.59 24.07
CA ILE A 311 20.48 -51.43 25.44
C ILE A 311 19.33 -51.21 26.44
N LYS A 312 18.25 -50.53 26.04
CA LYS A 312 17.13 -50.15 26.93
C LYS A 312 16.09 -51.25 27.17
N LYS A 313 16.27 -52.46 26.63
CA LYS A 313 15.31 -53.57 26.82
C LYS A 313 15.39 -54.23 28.20
N GLU A 314 16.32 -53.80 29.06
CA GLU A 314 16.52 -54.38 30.39
C GLU A 314 16.10 -53.46 31.55
N ILE A 315 15.73 -52.18 31.31
CA ILE A 315 15.67 -51.21 32.41
C ILE A 315 14.30 -50.61 32.77
N LEU A 316 13.27 -50.52 31.94
CA LEU A 316 11.99 -49.99 32.50
C LEU A 316 10.73 -50.38 31.73
N SER A 317 9.94 -51.23 32.39
CA SER A 317 8.49 -51.20 32.35
C SER A 317 7.99 -49.96 33.09
N SER A 318 7.44 -48.98 32.38
CA SER A 318 6.32 -48.21 32.92
C SER A 318 5.57 -47.53 31.78
N LYS A 319 4.28 -47.45 32.02
CA LYS A 319 3.16 -47.21 31.12
C LYS A 319 2.81 -45.74 31.20
N THR A 320 2.74 -45.04 30.07
CA THR A 320 1.96 -43.80 29.95
C THR A 320 1.45 -43.64 28.52
N ARG A 321 0.14 -43.42 28.42
CA ARG A 321 -0.62 -43.19 27.19
C ARG A 321 -0.37 -41.74 26.70
N PRO A 322 -0.48 -41.45 25.39
CA PRO A 322 -0.59 -40.08 24.93
C PRO A 322 -2.06 -39.65 24.97
N ASP A 323 -2.33 -38.61 25.72
CA ASP A 323 -3.67 -38.10 25.96
C ASP A 323 -4.00 -36.98 24.96
N VAL A 324 -5.09 -37.20 24.21
CA VAL A 324 -6.10 -36.25 23.72
C VAL A 324 -5.66 -35.13 22.75
N GLU A 325 -6.17 -35.23 21.52
CA GLU A 325 -6.22 -34.17 20.50
C GLU A 325 -6.90 -32.89 21.04
N TRP A 326 -6.14 -31.79 21.12
CA TRP A 326 -6.65 -30.44 21.33
C TRP A 326 -6.38 -29.59 20.08
N HIS A 327 -7.37 -28.80 19.67
CA HIS A 327 -7.47 -28.12 18.38
C HIS A 327 -6.19 -27.34 17.97
N PRO A 328 -5.65 -27.53 16.75
CA PRO A 328 -4.41 -26.88 16.26
C PRO A 328 -4.40 -25.35 16.41
N TYR A 329 -5.58 -24.73 16.34
CA TYR A 329 -5.76 -23.29 16.43
C TYR A 329 -5.45 -22.72 17.82
N HIS A 330 -5.75 -23.44 18.90
CA HIS A 330 -5.55 -22.91 20.26
C HIS A 330 -4.07 -22.84 20.62
N HIS A 331 -3.29 -23.85 20.22
CA HIS A 331 -1.83 -23.85 20.36
C HIS A 331 -1.18 -22.72 19.56
N PHE A 332 -1.65 -22.48 18.35
CA PHE A 332 -1.17 -21.37 17.52
C PHE A 332 -1.39 -20.01 18.19
N TRP A 333 -2.63 -19.74 18.64
CA TRP A 333 -2.96 -18.45 19.28
C TRP A 333 -2.20 -18.22 20.59
N ASN A 334 -2.00 -19.28 21.39
CA ASN A 334 -1.21 -19.16 22.62
C ASN A 334 0.29 -18.97 22.34
N GLY A 335 0.82 -19.63 21.32
CA GLY A 335 2.20 -19.40 20.85
C GLY A 335 2.42 -17.97 20.36
N LEU A 336 1.49 -17.43 19.57
CA LEU A 336 1.55 -16.06 19.08
C LEU A 336 1.49 -15.04 20.23
N LYS A 337 0.60 -15.25 21.21
CA LYS A 337 0.50 -14.40 22.42
C LYS A 337 1.82 -14.36 23.20
N GLN A 338 2.42 -15.52 23.43
CA GLN A 338 3.70 -15.62 24.17
C GLN A 338 4.85 -14.98 23.39
N HIS A 339 4.90 -15.17 22.06
CA HIS A 339 5.91 -14.52 21.23
C HIS A 339 5.75 -13.00 21.22
N ALA A 340 4.52 -12.50 21.01
CA ALA A 340 4.21 -11.08 21.03
C ALA A 340 4.52 -10.43 22.39
N ALA A 341 4.21 -11.12 23.50
CA ALA A 341 4.54 -10.68 24.85
C ALA A 341 6.05 -10.52 25.07
N LYS A 342 6.84 -11.47 24.56
CA LYS A 342 8.30 -11.44 24.64
C LYS A 342 8.90 -10.30 23.83
N GLU A 343 8.48 -10.13 22.58
CA GLU A 343 8.99 -9.09 21.68
C GLU A 343 8.59 -7.67 22.12
N LEU A 344 7.39 -7.49 22.68
CA LEU A 344 6.90 -6.20 23.16
C LEU A 344 7.25 -5.92 24.63
N ASN A 345 7.92 -6.84 25.32
CA ASN A 345 8.18 -6.79 26.77
C ASN A 345 6.91 -6.49 27.59
N ARG A 346 5.82 -7.24 27.34
CA ARG A 346 4.49 -7.05 27.94
C ARG A 346 3.85 -8.36 28.40
N SER A 347 2.76 -8.27 29.18
CA SER A 347 2.02 -9.45 29.65
C SER A 347 1.30 -10.19 28.50
N PRO A 348 1.37 -11.54 28.47
CA PRO A 348 0.68 -12.39 27.48
C PRO A 348 -0.84 -12.49 27.72
N GLU A 349 -1.33 -12.06 28.89
CA GLU A 349 -2.75 -12.13 29.29
C GLU A 349 -3.65 -11.18 28.49
N SER A 350 -3.08 -10.11 27.92
CA SER A 350 -3.88 -9.12 27.20
C SER A 350 -4.24 -9.58 25.78
N PHE A 351 -5.53 -9.53 25.47
CA PHE A 351 -6.07 -9.78 24.13
C PHE A 351 -5.43 -8.89 23.04
N TRP A 352 -5.01 -7.67 23.40
CA TRP A 352 -4.42 -6.71 22.46
C TRP A 352 -2.93 -6.93 22.19
N THR A 353 -2.23 -7.75 22.97
CA THR A 353 -0.78 -7.97 22.83
C THR A 353 -0.41 -8.52 21.44
N PRO A 354 -1.10 -9.54 20.89
CA PRO A 354 -0.86 -10.01 19.52
C PRO A 354 -1.11 -8.93 18.46
N ILE A 355 -2.24 -8.22 18.55
CA ILE A 355 -2.61 -7.20 17.55
C ILE A 355 -1.57 -6.07 17.53
N ARG A 356 -1.12 -5.62 18.71
CA ARG A 356 -0.08 -4.61 18.83
C ARG A 356 1.25 -5.08 18.25
N TYR A 357 1.59 -6.35 18.42
CA TYR A 357 2.81 -6.92 17.83
C TYR A 357 2.71 -6.90 16.30
N LEU A 358 1.57 -7.35 15.75
CA LEU A 358 1.35 -7.38 14.30
C LEU A 358 1.40 -5.98 13.66
N TYR A 359 1.06 -4.91 14.39
CA TYR A 359 1.18 -3.52 13.93
C TYR A 359 2.42 -2.78 14.46
N SER A 360 3.31 -3.45 15.20
CA SER A 360 4.48 -2.82 15.79
C SER A 360 5.47 -2.40 14.71
N GLY A 361 5.68 -1.09 14.53
CA GLY A 361 6.58 -0.54 13.51
C GLY A 361 5.93 -0.23 12.15
N TRP A 362 4.63 -0.51 12.01
CA TRP A 362 3.86 -0.28 10.77
C TRP A 362 4.02 1.14 10.22
N PHE A 363 3.84 2.14 11.08
CA PHE A 363 3.87 3.55 10.67
C PHE A 363 5.22 3.97 10.07
N GLY A 364 6.32 3.48 10.66
CA GLY A 364 7.66 3.76 10.15
C GLY A 364 7.93 3.09 8.79
N VAL A 365 7.32 1.93 8.53
CA VAL A 365 7.39 1.29 7.22
C VAL A 365 6.54 2.02 6.20
N ALA A 366 5.30 2.40 6.56
CA ALA A 366 4.39 3.13 5.70
C ALA A 366 4.99 4.46 5.21
N ILE A 367 5.58 5.26 6.09
CA ILE A 367 6.23 6.54 5.70
C ILE A 367 7.36 6.33 4.68
N ARG A 368 8.11 5.22 4.77
CA ARG A 368 9.22 4.94 3.87
C ARG A 368 8.78 4.36 2.53
N SER A 369 7.70 3.58 2.51
CA SER A 369 7.27 2.85 1.30
C SER A 369 6.28 3.65 0.45
N VAL A 370 5.37 4.39 1.07
CA VAL A 370 4.27 5.09 0.38
C VAL A 370 4.77 6.04 -0.72
N PRO A 371 5.76 6.92 -0.49
CA PRO A 371 6.23 7.84 -1.53
C PRO A 371 6.77 7.12 -2.77
N ALA A 372 7.53 6.04 -2.57
CA ALA A 372 8.10 5.25 -3.66
C ALA A 372 7.00 4.55 -4.48
N THR A 373 5.99 3.99 -3.80
CA THR A 373 4.85 3.35 -4.47
C THR A 373 4.02 4.34 -5.27
N SER A 374 3.76 5.54 -4.74
CA SER A 374 3.05 6.61 -5.47
C SER A 374 3.77 7.02 -6.74
N ILE A 375 5.10 7.21 -6.67
CA ILE A 375 5.92 7.56 -7.84
C ILE A 375 5.92 6.43 -8.86
N GLY A 376 6.02 5.17 -8.41
CA GLY A 376 5.97 4.00 -9.28
C GLY A 376 4.64 3.89 -10.04
N LEU A 377 3.51 4.16 -9.37
CA LEU A 377 2.20 4.19 -10.02
C LEU A 377 2.06 5.32 -11.04
N LEU A 378 2.61 6.50 -10.73
CA LEU A 378 2.63 7.60 -11.69
C LEU A 378 3.40 7.21 -12.96
N PHE A 379 4.57 6.59 -12.79
CA PHE A 379 5.35 6.10 -13.93
C PHE A 379 4.60 5.03 -14.73
N TYR A 380 3.97 4.08 -14.04
CA TYR A 380 3.12 3.06 -14.67
C TYR A 380 1.99 3.67 -15.50
N GLU A 381 1.25 4.66 -14.97
CA GLU A 381 0.16 5.31 -15.70
C GLU A 381 0.66 6.09 -16.91
N ILE A 382 1.82 6.78 -16.80
CA ILE A 382 2.44 7.48 -17.93
C ILE A 382 2.80 6.48 -19.04
N VAL A 383 3.45 5.36 -18.69
CA VAL A 383 3.82 4.33 -19.67
C VAL A 383 2.58 3.69 -20.28
N LYS A 384 1.56 3.41 -19.48
CA LYS A 384 0.30 2.85 -19.95
C LYS A 384 -0.38 3.77 -20.96
N GLN A 385 -0.49 5.07 -20.67
CA GLN A 385 -1.05 6.07 -21.58
C GLN A 385 -0.24 6.16 -22.87
N TRP A 386 1.10 6.21 -22.76
CA TRP A 386 1.98 6.26 -23.92
C TRP A 386 1.80 5.06 -24.85
N LEU A 387 1.64 3.85 -24.29
CA LEU A 387 1.33 2.66 -25.07
C LEU A 387 -0.07 2.76 -25.70
N GLU A 388 -1.09 3.17 -24.96
CA GLU A 388 -2.45 3.33 -25.51
C GLU A 388 -2.49 4.32 -26.69
N ASP A 389 -1.71 5.40 -26.63
CA ASP A 389 -1.61 6.41 -27.70
C ASP A 389 -0.82 5.93 -28.93
N GLU A 390 0.10 4.96 -28.80
CA GLU A 390 0.91 4.44 -29.90
C GLU A 390 0.17 3.36 -30.73
N TYR A 391 -0.85 2.72 -30.16
CA TYR A 391 -1.64 1.66 -30.80
C TYR A 391 -3.05 2.10 -31.25
N MET A 392 -3.40 3.39 -31.10
CA MET A 392 -4.62 4.03 -31.61
C MET A 392 -4.30 4.93 -32.80
#